data_AF-A0A1V6PBC5-F1
#
_entry.id   AF-A0A1V6PBC5-F1
#
_cell.length_a   1.000
_cell.length_b   1.000
_cell.length_c   1.000
_cell.angle_alpha   90.00
_cell.angle_beta   90.00
_cell.angle_gamma   90.00
#
_symmetry.space_group_name_H-M   'P 1'
#
loop_
_entity.id
_entity.type
_entity.pdbx_description
1 polymer ?
#
loop_
_entity_poly.entity_id
_entity_poly.type
_entity_poly.pdbx_seq_one_letter_code
_entity_poly.pdbx_strand_id
1 'polypeptide(L)'
;MESYLDHARKLSARFPCMTQFFSDWERFAPKRLPRSLSTTQSNFRCGVLEFVRDKQPEFVDLSDSADLRDYLDRINAETPCHNRLFLLEDLNESSLELLGSALHIDPVVLADQLFTYHFSQNYTIPHRTLPSMTDASKSFTLRYYELRETDDRLAESQTRRRTFAHASRQIERWQDLATHRDTHVDLVRHNVSFWCGGGLPGEDKLTPDAWNAILLVDPPLASQPAAKKGYYYVLGKEDDNVHWRPQIQWTPSRQSMFDDVIFYWLRADRREIDAVFDSCVNTTLFVHQIVACHWYELLDLQFKTLSTVDLTSKTKRRGSPGKAVSTAEWREELKYYNERLTLLGILQRRLMWYKQEMILNLERLGFAPHGAGDNTGIVTPSSLRIAGRDLQAILYELDRRESRVDNLVGLVTDSINLSSALRSLHDARFGLQLSIVGAVFFPITLVAAIFSMGGDYSPGSKHFWIPWVIAVPLVTVLILTAWQAHHSRL
;
A
#
# COMPACT_ATOMS: atom_id res chain seq x y z
N MET A 1 -19.68 35.26 18.79
CA MET A 1 -20.06 34.18 17.85
C MET A 1 -19.07 33.06 18.12
N GLU A 2 -19.54 31.84 18.36
CA GLU A 2 -18.65 30.71 18.62
C GLU A 2 -17.94 30.32 17.32
N SER A 3 -16.62 30.08 17.39
CA SER A 3 -15.84 29.61 16.24
C SER A 3 -16.28 28.21 15.81
N TYR A 4 -16.23 27.92 14.51
CA TYR A 4 -16.49 26.58 13.97
C TYR A 4 -15.55 25.54 14.58
N LEU A 5 -14.26 25.85 14.70
CA LEU A 5 -13.28 24.96 15.35
C LEU A 5 -13.55 24.78 16.85
N ASP A 6 -14.04 25.81 17.55
CA ASP A 6 -14.43 25.69 18.96
C ASP A 6 -15.67 24.81 19.13
N HIS A 7 -16.65 24.93 18.23
CA HIS A 7 -17.80 24.04 18.18
C HIS A 7 -17.38 22.59 17.91
N ALA A 8 -16.51 22.38 16.92
CA ALA A 8 -15.93 21.06 16.63
C ALA A 8 -15.15 20.49 17.85
N ARG A 9 -14.48 21.35 18.62
CA ARG A 9 -13.76 20.95 19.85
C ARG A 9 -14.73 20.49 20.94
N LYS A 10 -15.88 21.13 21.11
CA LYS A 10 -16.91 20.66 22.06
C LYS A 10 -17.49 19.29 21.67
N LEU A 11 -17.55 18.98 20.37
CA LEU A 11 -18.00 17.68 19.89
C LEU A 11 -17.05 16.53 20.25
N SER A 12 -15.78 16.81 20.62
CA SER A 12 -14.82 15.77 21.07
C SER A 12 -15.29 14.97 22.28
N ALA A 13 -16.11 15.57 23.16
CA ALA A 13 -16.70 14.85 24.29
C ALA A 13 -17.71 13.78 23.86
N ARG A 14 -18.36 13.95 22.71
CA ARG A 14 -19.37 13.03 22.17
C ARG A 14 -18.81 12.10 21.10
N PHE A 15 -17.82 12.57 20.35
CA PHE A 15 -17.21 11.87 19.22
C PHE A 15 -15.69 11.75 19.45
N PRO A 16 -15.21 10.61 19.97
CA PRO A 16 -13.79 10.40 20.23
C PRO A 16 -12.87 10.56 19.01
N CYS A 17 -13.38 10.35 17.79
CA CYS A 17 -12.63 10.62 16.55
C CYS A 17 -12.18 12.08 16.43
N MET A 18 -12.96 13.03 16.99
CA MET A 18 -12.61 14.45 17.00
C MET A 18 -11.43 14.74 17.93
N THR A 19 -11.24 13.95 19.00
CA THR A 19 -10.05 14.07 19.85
C THR A 19 -8.78 13.74 19.06
N GLN A 20 -8.83 12.71 18.21
CA GLN A 20 -7.72 12.38 17.32
C GLN A 20 -7.50 13.48 16.28
N PHE A 21 -8.57 14.03 15.71
CA PHE A 21 -8.49 15.19 14.80
C PHE A 21 -7.72 16.36 15.42
N PHE A 22 -8.10 16.82 16.62
CA PHE A 22 -7.38 17.94 17.27
C PHE A 22 -5.95 17.57 17.67
N SER A 23 -5.71 16.32 18.07
CA SER A 23 -4.35 15.84 18.36
C SER A 23 -3.46 15.88 17.12
N ASP A 24 -3.95 15.40 15.97
CA ASP A 24 -3.21 15.43 14.71
C ASP A 24 -3.09 16.85 14.16
N TRP A 25 -4.15 17.65 14.23
CA TRP A 25 -4.15 19.07 13.86
C TRP A 25 -3.08 19.86 14.62
N GLU A 26 -2.99 19.70 15.94
CA GLU A 26 -1.97 20.35 16.77
C GLU A 26 -0.57 19.77 16.58
N ARG A 27 -0.47 18.46 16.27
CA ARG A 27 0.81 17.80 15.99
C ARG A 27 1.44 18.31 14.70
N PHE A 28 0.63 18.57 13.67
CA PHE A 28 1.08 19.02 12.36
C PHE A 28 0.89 20.53 12.14
N ALA A 29 0.56 21.28 13.20
CA ALA A 29 0.48 22.73 13.15
C ALA A 29 1.82 23.37 12.70
N PRO A 30 1.81 24.42 11.86
CA PRO A 30 3.00 25.00 11.24
C PRO A 30 4.09 25.41 12.23
N LYS A 31 3.69 25.83 13.44
CA LYS A 31 4.58 26.29 14.51
C LYS A 31 5.53 25.21 15.03
N ARG A 32 5.26 23.93 14.77
CA ARG A 32 6.09 22.78 15.15
C ARG A 32 6.90 22.18 14.00
N LEU A 33 6.72 22.67 12.77
CA LEU A 33 7.59 22.32 11.64
C LEU A 33 8.94 23.06 11.78
N PRO A 34 10.06 22.48 11.31
CA PRO A 34 11.39 23.09 11.43
C PRO A 34 11.42 24.52 10.86
N ARG A 35 11.89 25.49 11.68
CA ARG A 35 11.92 26.93 11.36
C ARG A 35 12.73 27.32 10.11
N SER A 36 13.57 26.45 9.55
CA SER A 36 14.38 26.78 8.37
C SER A 36 13.58 26.88 7.07
N LEU A 37 12.28 26.54 7.08
CA LEU A 37 11.39 26.54 5.92
C LEU A 37 10.09 27.36 6.16
N SER A 38 10.02 28.11 7.26
CA SER A 38 8.80 28.86 7.67
C SER A 38 8.42 30.04 6.75
N THR A 39 9.17 30.24 5.66
CA THR A 39 8.93 31.29 4.65
C THR A 39 8.42 30.75 3.32
N THR A 40 8.28 29.43 3.15
CA THR A 40 7.71 28.83 1.93
C THR A 40 6.22 28.58 2.11
N GLN A 41 5.43 29.39 1.39
CA GLN A 41 4.00 29.32 1.06
C GLN A 41 3.23 28.13 1.66
N SER A 42 2.12 28.41 2.35
CA SER A 42 1.08 27.39 2.52
C SER A 42 0.69 26.89 1.13
N ASN A 43 0.80 25.59 0.87
CA ASN A 43 0.29 24.96 -0.36
C ASN A 43 -1.25 24.92 -0.40
N PHE A 44 -1.90 25.69 0.49
CA PHE A 44 -3.33 25.82 0.52
C PHE A 44 -3.82 26.46 -0.78
N ARG A 45 -4.74 25.79 -1.45
CA ARG A 45 -5.46 26.33 -2.60
C ARG A 45 -6.94 26.10 -2.40
N CYS A 46 -7.73 27.08 -2.81
CA CYS A 46 -9.18 26.97 -2.76
C CYS A 46 -9.75 27.50 -4.06
N GLY A 47 -10.77 26.85 -4.59
CA GLY A 47 -11.52 27.34 -5.72
C GLY A 47 -12.90 26.75 -5.72
N VAL A 48 -13.78 27.31 -6.54
CA VAL A 48 -15.16 26.86 -6.67
C VAL A 48 -15.47 26.56 -8.14
N LEU A 49 -16.12 25.42 -8.36
CA LEU A 49 -16.76 25.08 -9.61
C LEU A 49 -18.25 25.41 -9.51
N GLU A 50 -18.69 26.33 -10.36
CA GLU A 50 -20.08 26.76 -10.47
C GLU A 50 -20.79 25.98 -11.58
N PHE A 51 -21.89 25.31 -11.24
CA PHE A 51 -22.69 24.54 -12.18
C PHE A 51 -23.97 25.28 -12.51
N VAL A 52 -24.10 25.70 -13.78
CA VAL A 52 -25.29 26.35 -14.31
C VAL A 52 -25.90 25.48 -15.42
N ARG A 53 -27.22 25.25 -15.37
CA ARG A 53 -27.92 24.49 -16.42
C ARG A 53 -27.64 25.14 -17.79
N ASP A 54 -27.42 24.32 -18.80
CA ASP A 54 -27.14 24.69 -20.19
C ASP A 54 -25.83 25.45 -20.43
N LYS A 55 -24.95 25.53 -19.43
CA LYS A 55 -23.59 26.09 -19.56
C LYS A 55 -22.52 25.08 -19.17
N GLN A 56 -21.30 25.32 -19.62
CA GLN A 56 -20.11 24.64 -19.10
C GLN A 56 -19.81 25.15 -17.68
N PRO A 57 -19.27 24.32 -16.78
CA PRO A 57 -18.89 24.77 -15.44
C PRO A 57 -17.85 25.89 -15.51
N GLU A 58 -17.98 26.87 -14.62
CA GLU A 58 -17.01 27.95 -14.48
C GLU A 58 -16.16 27.72 -13.22
N PHE A 59 -14.85 27.95 -13.32
CA PHE A 59 -13.92 27.85 -12.20
C PHE A 59 -13.54 29.25 -11.72
N VAL A 60 -13.73 29.51 -10.43
CA VAL A 60 -13.30 30.73 -9.76
C VAL A 60 -12.23 30.36 -8.73
N ASP A 61 -11.04 30.95 -8.88
CA ASP A 61 -9.94 30.79 -7.91
C ASP A 61 -10.22 31.66 -6.68
N LEU A 62 -10.18 31.04 -5.51
CA LEU A 62 -10.46 31.63 -4.20
C LEU A 62 -9.31 31.33 -3.22
N SER A 63 -8.08 31.24 -3.74
CA SER A 63 -6.90 30.91 -2.94
C SER A 63 -6.57 31.98 -1.89
N ASP A 64 -6.99 33.24 -2.09
CA ASP A 64 -6.92 34.28 -1.06
C ASP A 64 -8.13 34.19 -0.11
N SER A 65 -7.84 34.20 1.20
CA SER A 65 -8.85 34.24 2.26
C SER A 65 -9.76 35.48 2.21
N ALA A 66 -9.28 36.61 1.68
CA ALA A 66 -10.10 37.81 1.47
C ALA A 66 -11.13 37.59 0.36
N ASP A 67 -10.68 37.09 -0.80
CA ASP A 67 -11.53 36.76 -1.94
C ASP A 67 -12.58 35.70 -1.57
N LEU A 68 -12.18 34.69 -0.80
CA LEU A 68 -13.10 33.67 -0.27
C LEU A 68 -14.19 34.28 0.62
N ARG A 69 -13.84 35.20 1.52
CA ARG A 69 -14.82 35.87 2.39
C ARG A 69 -15.78 36.72 1.56
N ASP A 70 -15.24 37.55 0.67
CA ASP A 70 -16.04 38.41 -0.21
C ASP A 70 -16.98 37.57 -1.10
N TYR A 71 -16.52 36.42 -1.57
CA TYR A 71 -17.32 35.50 -2.36
C TYR A 71 -18.44 34.87 -1.52
N LEU A 72 -18.14 34.36 -0.32
CA LEU A 72 -19.14 33.77 0.59
C LEU A 72 -20.21 34.79 1.02
N ASP A 73 -19.84 36.05 1.23
CA ASP A 73 -20.78 37.12 1.56
C ASP A 73 -21.74 37.41 0.39
N ARG A 74 -21.26 37.31 -0.87
CA ARG A 74 -22.07 37.49 -2.09
C ARG A 74 -22.99 36.31 -2.40
N ILE A 75 -22.64 35.10 -1.97
CA ILE A 75 -23.47 33.89 -2.19
C ILE A 75 -24.88 34.07 -1.60
N ASN A 76 -24.99 34.78 -0.48
CA ASN A 76 -26.25 34.98 0.23
C ASN A 76 -27.12 36.11 -0.32
N ALA A 77 -26.59 36.95 -1.24
CA ALA A 77 -27.27 38.19 -1.64
C ALA A 77 -27.72 38.25 -3.10
N GLU A 78 -26.93 37.79 -4.10
CA GLU A 78 -27.15 38.23 -5.50
C GLU A 78 -26.74 37.25 -6.62
N THR A 79 -26.38 35.99 -6.34
CA THR A 79 -25.80 35.10 -7.37
C THR A 79 -26.82 34.21 -8.09
N PRO A 80 -26.76 34.07 -9.44
CA PRO A 80 -27.66 33.22 -10.23
C PRO A 80 -27.32 31.72 -10.19
N CYS A 81 -26.15 31.35 -9.66
CA CYS A 81 -25.71 29.97 -9.50
C CYS A 81 -26.07 29.45 -8.11
N HIS A 82 -26.69 28.28 -8.02
CA HIS A 82 -27.09 27.68 -6.74
C HIS A 82 -26.41 26.32 -6.46
N ASN A 83 -25.59 25.84 -7.40
CA ASN A 83 -24.97 24.51 -7.36
C ASN A 83 -23.45 24.67 -7.44
N ARG A 84 -22.78 24.54 -6.30
CA ARG A 84 -21.35 24.88 -6.16
C ARG A 84 -20.56 23.76 -5.54
N LEU A 85 -19.44 23.40 -6.17
CA LEU A 85 -18.44 22.52 -5.58
C LEU A 85 -17.22 23.34 -5.18
N PHE A 86 -16.96 23.47 -3.90
CA PHE A 86 -15.72 24.03 -3.38
C PHE A 86 -14.65 22.96 -3.35
N LEU A 87 -13.51 23.23 -4.00
CA LEU A 87 -12.32 22.40 -3.95
C LEU A 87 -11.32 23.03 -2.99
N LEU A 88 -10.79 22.23 -2.08
CA LEU A 88 -9.76 22.64 -1.13
C LEU A 88 -8.59 21.68 -1.23
N GLU A 89 -7.42 22.21 -1.51
CA GLU A 89 -6.15 21.49 -1.46
C GLU A 89 -5.37 21.91 -0.21
N ASP A 90 -4.99 20.93 0.61
CA ASP A 90 -4.50 21.12 1.99
C ASP A 90 -5.53 21.83 2.91
N LEU A 91 -5.23 21.89 4.20
CA LEU A 91 -6.13 22.47 5.20
C LEU A 91 -5.52 23.71 5.83
N ASN A 92 -6.19 24.85 5.70
CA ASN A 92 -5.83 26.10 6.37
C ASN A 92 -6.87 26.46 7.44
N GLU A 93 -6.42 26.90 8.61
CA GLU A 93 -7.28 27.26 9.75
C GLU A 93 -8.27 28.36 9.37
N SER A 94 -7.79 29.45 8.77
CA SER A 94 -8.63 30.60 8.38
C SER A 94 -9.71 30.22 7.36
N SER A 95 -9.37 29.41 6.37
CA SER A 95 -10.30 29.01 5.31
C SER A 95 -11.32 27.98 5.80
N LEU A 96 -10.90 27.04 6.66
CA LEU A 96 -11.81 26.09 7.30
C LEU A 96 -12.80 26.78 8.23
N GLU A 97 -12.36 27.81 8.95
CA GLU A 97 -13.24 28.59 9.81
C GLU A 97 -14.31 29.33 8.99
N LEU A 98 -13.92 29.96 7.88
CA LEU A 98 -14.84 30.66 6.97
C LEU A 98 -15.84 29.69 6.31
N LEU A 99 -15.36 28.60 5.69
CA LEU A 99 -16.22 27.65 5.01
C LEU A 99 -17.06 26.82 5.98
N GLY A 100 -16.48 26.41 7.12
CA GLY A 100 -17.18 25.67 8.16
C GLY A 100 -18.31 26.48 8.79
N SER A 101 -18.09 27.77 9.03
CA SER A 101 -19.15 28.66 9.55
C SER A 101 -20.21 29.00 8.50
N ALA A 102 -19.81 29.25 7.25
CA ALA A 102 -20.74 29.62 6.18
C ALA A 102 -21.59 28.44 5.67
N LEU A 103 -21.01 27.24 5.59
CA LEU A 103 -21.66 26.06 5.00
C LEU A 103 -22.14 25.04 6.04
N HIS A 104 -21.81 25.22 7.33
CA HIS A 104 -22.14 24.27 8.40
C HIS A 104 -21.67 22.84 8.14
N ILE A 105 -20.42 22.72 7.69
CA ILE A 105 -19.76 21.44 7.37
C ILE A 105 -19.79 20.51 8.60
N ASP A 106 -20.00 19.20 8.38
CA ASP A 106 -19.83 18.23 9.45
C ASP A 106 -18.34 18.07 9.83
N PRO A 107 -17.93 18.38 11.08
CA PRO A 107 -16.54 18.26 11.52
C PRO A 107 -15.98 16.84 11.42
N VAL A 108 -16.83 15.80 11.38
CA VAL A 108 -16.41 14.41 11.21
C VAL A 108 -15.72 14.20 9.85
N VAL A 109 -16.14 14.91 8.80
CA VAL A 109 -15.50 14.83 7.48
C VAL A 109 -14.06 15.35 7.53
N LEU A 110 -13.82 16.41 8.30
CA LEU A 110 -12.47 16.94 8.53
C LEU A 110 -11.60 15.97 9.34
N ALA A 111 -12.19 15.31 10.34
CA ALA A 111 -11.52 14.27 11.12
C ALA A 111 -11.09 13.09 10.24
N ASP A 112 -11.97 12.62 9.35
CA ASP A 112 -11.68 11.54 8.43
C ASP A 112 -10.62 11.95 7.37
N GLN A 113 -10.64 13.21 6.90
CA GLN A 113 -9.61 13.73 5.99
C GLN A 113 -8.23 13.71 6.66
N LEU A 114 -8.09 14.13 7.92
CA LEU A 114 -6.78 14.16 8.59
C LEU A 114 -6.25 12.80 9.01
N PHE A 115 -7.06 11.75 8.94
CA PHE A 115 -6.67 10.44 9.42
C PHE A 115 -5.58 9.78 8.56
N THR A 116 -4.37 9.59 9.12
CA THR A 116 -3.15 9.28 8.35
C THR A 116 -2.63 7.85 8.43
N TYR A 117 -3.10 7.00 9.34
CA TYR A 117 -2.40 5.74 9.67
C TYR A 117 -3.17 4.48 9.28
N HIS A 118 -2.47 3.45 8.80
CA HIS A 118 -3.05 2.13 8.56
C HIS A 118 -3.51 1.47 9.86
N PHE A 119 -2.59 1.28 10.82
CA PHE A 119 -2.84 0.88 12.21
C PHE A 119 -1.62 1.28 13.08
N SER A 120 -1.86 1.71 14.33
CA SER A 120 -0.92 1.75 15.48
C SER A 120 0.53 2.22 15.30
N GLN A 121 0.78 3.44 14.80
CA GLN A 121 2.00 4.18 15.18
C GLN A 121 1.75 5.24 16.25
N ASN A 122 0.49 5.53 16.54
CA ASN A 122 0.06 6.28 17.71
C ASN A 122 -0.63 5.29 18.67
N TYR A 123 -0.60 5.59 19.96
CA TYR A 123 -1.26 4.83 21.04
C TYR A 123 -2.80 4.84 20.95
N THR A 124 -3.38 5.11 19.78
CA THR A 124 -4.81 5.27 19.54
C THR A 124 -5.28 4.31 18.45
N ILE A 125 -6.43 3.68 18.69
CA ILE A 125 -7.11 2.81 17.74
C ILE A 125 -8.07 3.70 16.93
N PRO A 126 -8.05 3.66 15.60
CA PRO A 126 -9.02 4.41 14.81
C PRO A 126 -10.45 4.00 15.13
N HIS A 127 -11.31 5.00 15.31
CA HIS A 127 -12.75 4.76 15.33
C HIS A 127 -13.25 4.63 13.88
N ARG A 128 -14.04 3.59 13.63
CA ARG A 128 -14.71 3.36 12.35
C ARG A 128 -16.18 3.71 12.51
N THR A 129 -16.71 4.57 11.63
CA THR A 129 -18.15 4.81 11.55
C THR A 129 -18.85 3.52 11.10
N LEU A 130 -19.95 3.17 11.74
CA LEU A 130 -20.74 2.00 11.35
C LEU A 130 -21.31 2.21 9.94
N PRO A 131 -21.34 1.17 9.08
CA PRO A 131 -21.92 1.28 7.74
C PRO A 131 -23.38 1.75 7.73
N SER A 132 -24.14 1.48 8.79
CA SER A 132 -25.52 1.95 8.93
C SER A 132 -25.65 3.46 9.20
N MET A 133 -24.54 4.12 9.55
CA MET A 133 -24.48 5.55 9.86
C MET A 133 -23.81 6.36 8.73
N THR A 134 -23.32 5.68 7.69
CA THR A 134 -22.71 6.34 6.53
C THR A 134 -23.76 6.55 5.45
N ASP A 135 -23.88 7.79 4.99
CA ASP A 135 -24.69 8.15 3.83
C ASP A 135 -23.75 8.69 2.75
N ALA A 136 -23.41 7.83 1.79
CA ALA A 136 -22.52 8.17 0.68
C ALA A 136 -23.05 9.31 -0.19
N SER A 137 -24.36 9.60 -0.13
CA SER A 137 -24.95 10.74 -0.83
C SER A 137 -24.67 12.08 -0.14
N LYS A 138 -24.28 12.06 1.14
CA LYS A 138 -23.99 13.26 1.93
C LYS A 138 -22.51 13.45 2.17
N SER A 139 -21.80 12.40 2.60
CA SER A 139 -20.37 12.52 2.84
C SER A 139 -19.67 11.17 2.81
N PHE A 140 -18.41 11.20 2.37
CA PHE A 140 -17.53 10.05 2.40
C PHE A 140 -16.07 10.50 2.31
N THR A 141 -15.16 9.61 2.67
CA THR A 141 -13.71 9.80 2.48
C THR A 141 -13.13 8.58 1.78
N LEU A 142 -12.53 8.76 0.62
CA LEU A 142 -11.82 7.70 -0.08
C LEU A 142 -10.33 7.78 0.20
N ARG A 143 -9.69 6.61 0.22
CA ARG A 143 -8.25 6.45 0.45
C ARG A 143 -7.63 5.81 -0.77
N TYR A 144 -6.51 6.35 -1.20
CA TYR A 144 -5.78 5.86 -2.38
C TYR A 144 -4.28 6.06 -2.21
N TYR A 145 -3.50 5.44 -3.10
CA TYR A 145 -2.05 5.52 -3.07
C TYR A 145 -1.54 6.17 -4.32
N GLU A 146 -0.85 7.28 -4.15
CA GLU A 146 -0.12 7.93 -5.23
C GLU A 146 1.29 7.36 -5.32
N LEU A 147 1.70 6.99 -6.53
CA LEU A 147 3.03 6.47 -6.81
C LEU A 147 3.91 7.58 -7.39
N ARG A 148 5.02 7.86 -6.74
CA ARG A 148 5.98 8.90 -7.15
C ARG A 148 7.37 8.32 -7.37
N GLU A 149 8.02 8.75 -8.44
CA GLU A 149 9.42 8.44 -8.72
C GLU A 149 10.31 9.45 -7.99
N THR A 150 11.27 8.94 -7.21
CA THR A 150 12.26 9.75 -6.50
C THR A 150 13.67 9.25 -6.77
N ASP A 151 14.58 10.20 -7.00
CA ASP A 151 16.01 9.94 -7.25
C ASP A 151 16.84 9.98 -5.96
N ASP A 152 16.17 10.09 -4.81
CA ASP A 152 16.82 10.28 -3.52
C ASP A 152 17.37 8.94 -2.99
N ARG A 153 18.66 8.70 -3.26
CA ARG A 153 19.45 7.58 -2.69
C ARG A 153 19.62 7.70 -1.17
N LEU A 154 19.62 8.92 -0.61
CA LEU A 154 19.76 9.15 0.84
C LEU A 154 18.47 8.85 1.61
N ALA A 155 17.33 8.85 0.92
CA ALA A 155 16.04 8.52 1.53
C ALA A 155 15.93 7.09 2.07
N GLU A 156 16.78 6.13 1.67
CA GLU A 156 16.82 4.79 2.29
C GLU A 156 17.20 4.84 3.78
N SER A 157 17.95 5.87 4.19
CA SER A 157 18.38 6.06 5.58
C SER A 157 17.34 6.76 6.47
N GLN A 158 16.29 7.35 5.87
CA GLN A 158 15.28 8.13 6.59
C GLN A 158 14.06 7.27 6.91
N THR A 159 13.96 6.82 8.16
CA THR A 159 12.88 5.92 8.63
C THR A 159 11.49 6.59 8.77
N ARG A 160 11.38 7.92 8.62
CA ARG A 160 10.13 8.68 8.81
C ARG A 160 10.00 9.88 7.87
N ARG A 161 9.88 9.62 6.56
CA ARG A 161 9.60 10.67 5.56
C ARG A 161 8.11 11.02 5.57
N ARG A 162 7.79 12.32 5.51
CA ARG A 162 6.40 12.82 5.43
C ARG A 162 6.28 13.97 4.45
N THR A 163 5.06 14.20 3.96
CA THR A 163 4.73 15.39 3.17
C THR A 163 4.70 16.63 4.05
N PHE A 164 5.10 17.76 3.48
CA PHE A 164 5.08 19.07 4.12
C PHE A 164 3.73 19.74 3.85
N ALA A 165 2.76 19.44 4.71
CA ALA A 165 1.37 19.88 4.59
C ALA A 165 0.70 19.86 5.97
N HIS A 166 -0.39 20.60 6.15
CA HIS A 166 -1.23 20.45 7.34
C HIS A 166 -1.81 19.03 7.41
N ALA A 167 -2.25 18.51 6.27
CA ALA A 167 -2.61 17.10 6.09
C ALA A 167 -1.37 16.19 5.84
N SER A 168 -0.33 16.27 6.69
CA SER A 168 0.95 15.57 6.48
C SER A 168 0.80 14.03 6.35
N ARG A 169 1.22 13.47 5.20
CA ARG A 169 1.17 12.04 4.87
C ARG A 169 2.52 11.37 5.02
N GLN A 170 2.53 10.11 5.43
CA GLN A 170 3.76 9.31 5.46
C GLN A 170 4.14 8.89 4.04
N ILE A 171 5.42 9.01 3.70
CA ILE A 171 6.00 8.57 2.43
C ILE A 171 6.67 7.24 2.67
N GLU A 172 6.21 6.19 1.99
CA GLU A 172 6.76 4.84 2.10
C GLU A 172 7.47 4.41 0.83
N ARG A 173 8.72 3.98 0.95
CA ARG A 173 9.43 3.42 -0.21
C ARG A 173 8.87 2.05 -0.59
N TRP A 174 8.63 1.83 -1.88
CA TRP A 174 8.35 0.50 -2.41
C TRP A 174 9.61 -0.36 -2.32
N GLN A 175 9.45 -1.59 -1.86
CA GLN A 175 10.56 -2.53 -1.81
C GLN A 175 10.50 -3.43 -3.05
N ASP A 176 11.61 -3.50 -3.79
CA ASP A 176 11.75 -4.32 -4.99
C ASP A 176 13.07 -5.11 -4.90
N LEU A 177 13.21 -6.18 -5.69
CA LEU A 177 14.43 -7.00 -5.73
C LEU A 177 15.56 -6.35 -6.57
N ALA A 178 15.27 -5.24 -7.26
CA ALA A 178 16.23 -4.58 -8.13
C ALA A 178 17.14 -3.64 -7.32
N THR A 179 18.37 -4.06 -7.07
CA THR A 179 19.40 -3.34 -6.29
C THR A 179 20.11 -2.20 -7.02
N HIS A 180 19.87 -2.02 -8.33
CA HIS A 180 20.58 -1.04 -9.16
C HIS A 180 19.61 -0.20 -10.01
N ARG A 181 18.78 0.62 -9.37
CA ARG A 181 18.05 1.68 -10.06
C ARG A 181 18.47 3.02 -9.50
N ASP A 182 18.60 4.01 -10.39
CA ASP A 182 18.81 5.41 -9.99
C ASP A 182 17.52 6.04 -9.45
N THR A 183 16.36 5.48 -9.84
CA THR A 183 15.02 5.92 -9.47
C THR A 183 14.33 4.87 -8.59
N HIS A 184 13.74 5.32 -7.48
CA HIS A 184 12.90 4.50 -6.60
C HIS A 184 11.43 4.92 -6.70
N VAL A 185 10.52 3.97 -6.45
CA VAL A 185 9.09 4.28 -6.33
C VAL A 185 8.76 4.48 -4.87
N ASP A 186 8.24 5.65 -4.55
CA ASP A 186 7.66 5.98 -3.25
C ASP A 186 6.13 5.96 -3.36
N LEU A 187 5.47 5.54 -2.29
CA LEU A 187 4.02 5.52 -2.13
C LEU A 187 3.62 6.55 -1.09
N VAL A 188 2.62 7.35 -1.43
CA VAL A 188 1.98 8.27 -0.51
C VAL A 188 0.51 7.90 -0.43
N ARG A 189 0.03 7.60 0.78
CA ARG A 189 -1.39 7.38 1.01
C ARG A 189 -2.08 8.74 1.13
N HIS A 190 -2.99 9.00 0.20
CA HIS A 190 -3.82 10.19 0.17
C HIS A 190 -5.25 9.87 0.57
N ASN A 191 -5.91 10.89 1.12
CA ASN A 191 -7.34 10.90 1.38
C ASN A 191 -7.98 11.97 0.51
N VAL A 192 -9.18 11.66 0.00
CA VAL A 192 -10.08 12.65 -0.58
C VAL A 192 -11.42 12.55 0.13
N SER A 193 -11.91 13.67 0.65
CA SER A 193 -13.17 13.71 1.38
C SER A 193 -14.19 14.57 0.66
N PHE A 194 -15.41 14.09 0.59
CA PHE A 194 -16.53 14.77 0.01
C PHE A 194 -17.58 15.03 1.08
N TRP A 195 -18.20 16.21 1.02
CA TRP A 195 -19.37 16.56 1.81
C TRP A 195 -20.33 17.37 0.94
N CYS A 196 -21.62 17.09 1.05
CA CYS A 196 -22.67 17.84 0.41
C CYS A 196 -23.66 18.38 1.44
N GLY A 197 -23.82 19.70 1.46
CA GLY A 197 -24.89 20.39 2.13
C GLY A 197 -26.11 20.49 1.22
N GLY A 198 -27.20 19.82 1.59
CA GLY A 198 -28.51 20.10 1.03
C GLY A 198 -29.12 21.34 1.71
N GLY A 199 -29.96 22.09 0.99
CA GLY A 199 -30.73 23.19 1.57
C GLY A 199 -31.33 22.82 2.92
N LEU A 200 -31.19 23.71 3.90
CA LEU A 200 -31.68 23.53 5.27
C LEU A 200 -33.11 22.98 5.26
N PRO A 201 -33.45 21.94 6.05
CA PRO A 201 -34.83 21.53 6.22
C PRO A 201 -35.56 22.62 7.01
N GLY A 202 -36.13 23.61 6.30
CA GLY A 202 -36.94 24.66 6.93
C GLY A 202 -36.89 26.06 6.33
N GLU A 203 -35.97 26.38 5.42
CA GLU A 203 -35.89 27.72 4.82
C GLU A 203 -36.07 27.68 3.29
N ASP A 204 -37.12 28.37 2.85
CA ASP A 204 -37.51 28.79 1.51
C ASP A 204 -37.41 27.79 0.35
N LYS A 205 -38.60 27.31 -0.04
CA LYS A 205 -38.97 26.62 -1.28
C LYS A 205 -38.75 27.47 -2.56
N LEU A 206 -37.73 28.32 -2.63
CA LEU A 206 -37.48 29.12 -3.83
C LEU A 206 -36.58 28.39 -4.85
N THR A 207 -35.68 27.48 -4.42
CA THR A 207 -34.88 26.63 -5.32
C THR A 207 -34.61 25.24 -4.71
N PRO A 208 -35.55 24.28 -4.85
CA PRO A 208 -35.44 22.94 -4.24
C PRO A 208 -34.24 22.09 -4.69
N ASP A 209 -33.51 22.51 -5.72
CA ASP A 209 -32.37 21.79 -6.32
C ASP A 209 -30.99 22.39 -5.96
N ALA A 210 -30.94 23.41 -5.11
CA ALA A 210 -29.71 24.12 -4.73
C ALA A 210 -28.85 23.32 -3.74
N TRP A 211 -27.55 23.21 -3.97
CA TRP A 211 -26.61 22.56 -3.06
C TRP A 211 -25.21 23.20 -3.07
N ASN A 212 -24.55 23.12 -1.92
CA ASN A 212 -23.13 23.46 -1.79
C ASN A 212 -22.37 22.21 -1.35
N ALA A 213 -21.36 21.84 -2.10
CA ALA A 213 -20.53 20.69 -1.84
C ALA A 213 -19.08 21.09 -1.61
N ILE A 214 -18.35 20.25 -0.90
CA ILE A 214 -16.94 20.44 -0.62
C ILE A 214 -16.20 19.17 -0.96
N LEU A 215 -15.08 19.34 -1.66
CA LEU A 215 -14.09 18.32 -1.94
C LEU A 215 -12.77 18.73 -1.30
N LEU A 216 -12.33 17.95 -0.31
CA LEU A 216 -11.05 18.11 0.36
C LEU A 216 -10.05 17.15 -0.27
N VAL A 217 -8.96 17.69 -0.79
CA VAL A 217 -7.91 16.96 -1.48
C VAL A 217 -6.58 17.19 -0.77
N ASP A 218 -5.77 16.14 -0.68
CA ASP A 218 -4.43 16.27 -0.12
C ASP A 218 -3.47 16.96 -1.10
N PRO A 219 -2.51 17.76 -0.60
CA PRO A 219 -1.58 18.47 -1.46
C PRO A 219 -0.61 17.52 -2.17
N PRO A 220 -0.10 17.94 -3.33
CA PRO A 220 0.75 17.12 -4.16
C PRO A 220 2.13 16.95 -3.56
N LEU A 221 2.81 15.85 -3.90
CA LEU A 221 4.24 15.71 -3.64
C LEU A 221 5.04 16.36 -4.77
N ALA A 222 6.04 17.19 -4.44
CA ALA A 222 6.90 17.90 -5.41
C ALA A 222 7.79 17.01 -6.31
N SER A 223 7.55 15.69 -6.32
CA SER A 223 8.28 14.68 -7.10
C SER A 223 7.52 14.26 -8.36
N GLN A 224 8.19 13.67 -9.34
CA GLN A 224 7.56 13.22 -10.58
C GLN A 224 6.60 12.04 -10.35
N PRO A 225 5.45 11.97 -11.05
CA PRO A 225 4.61 10.78 -11.06
C PRO A 225 5.39 9.56 -11.55
N ALA A 226 5.26 8.42 -10.87
CA ALA A 226 5.92 7.18 -11.31
C ALA A 226 5.33 6.65 -12.62
N ALA A 227 4.04 6.90 -12.86
CA ALA A 227 3.37 6.55 -14.10
C ALA A 227 3.35 7.73 -15.07
N LYS A 228 4.46 8.01 -15.76
CA LYS A 228 4.54 9.05 -16.82
C LYS A 228 3.56 8.81 -17.98
N LYS A 229 3.05 7.58 -18.13
CA LYS A 229 2.12 7.14 -19.18
C LYS A 229 0.92 6.34 -18.63
N GLY A 230 0.53 6.57 -17.37
CA GLY A 230 -0.59 5.89 -16.72
C GLY A 230 -1.96 6.28 -17.28
N TYR A 231 -2.88 5.32 -17.34
CA TYR A 231 -4.22 5.40 -17.93
C TYR A 231 -5.13 6.32 -17.12
N TYR A 232 -5.26 7.59 -17.53
CA TYR A 232 -6.50 8.35 -17.36
C TYR A 232 -7.08 8.55 -18.75
N TYR A 233 -7.64 7.47 -19.30
CA TYR A 233 -8.49 7.62 -20.46
C TYR A 233 -9.91 7.45 -19.95
N VAL A 234 -10.58 8.59 -19.80
CA VAL A 234 -12.04 8.67 -19.72
C VAL A 234 -12.58 7.86 -20.90
N LEU A 235 -13.01 6.64 -20.61
CA LEU A 235 -13.73 5.79 -21.55
C LEU A 235 -15.12 6.41 -21.67
N GLY A 236 -15.27 7.38 -22.57
CA GLY A 236 -16.57 7.73 -23.09
C GLY A 236 -17.10 6.52 -23.85
N LYS A 237 -17.97 5.73 -23.22
CA LYS A 237 -18.68 4.64 -23.88
C LYS A 237 -19.96 5.21 -24.46
N GLU A 238 -19.96 5.50 -25.76
CA GLU A 238 -21.18 5.80 -26.50
C GLU A 238 -21.59 4.55 -27.29
N ASP A 239 -22.82 4.08 -27.09
CA ASP A 239 -23.46 3.00 -27.85
C ASP A 239 -22.58 1.76 -28.11
N ASP A 240 -22.05 1.16 -27.04
CA ASP A 240 -21.20 -0.05 -27.04
C ASP A 240 -19.86 0.04 -27.79
N ASN A 241 -19.55 1.17 -28.43
CA ASN A 241 -18.23 1.42 -29.00
C ASN A 241 -17.33 2.09 -27.98
N VAL A 242 -16.15 1.48 -27.76
CA VAL A 242 -15.06 2.14 -27.05
C VAL A 242 -14.48 3.19 -27.99
N HIS A 243 -15.00 4.42 -27.90
CA HIS A 243 -14.35 5.55 -28.53
C HIS A 243 -13.11 5.89 -27.70
N TRP A 244 -11.95 5.46 -28.17
CA TRP A 244 -10.73 6.19 -27.86
C TRP A 244 -10.99 7.62 -28.30
N ARG A 245 -11.09 8.59 -27.38
CA ARG A 245 -11.16 10.02 -27.77
C ARG A 245 -9.95 10.24 -28.69
N PRO A 246 -10.14 10.32 -30.02
CA PRO A 246 -9.03 10.31 -30.94
C PRO A 246 -8.33 11.64 -30.71
N GLN A 247 -7.06 11.61 -30.33
CA GLN A 247 -6.24 12.82 -30.11
C GLN A 247 -6.66 13.72 -28.94
N ILE A 248 -6.54 13.22 -27.71
CA ILE A 248 -6.27 14.14 -26.60
C ILE A 248 -4.79 14.54 -26.69
N GLN A 249 -4.50 15.67 -27.35
CA GLN A 249 -3.18 16.34 -27.28
C GLN A 249 -2.87 16.88 -25.85
N TRP A 250 -3.85 16.84 -24.94
CA TRP A 250 -3.90 17.63 -23.71
C TRP A 250 -4.18 16.72 -22.51
N THR A 251 -3.15 16.18 -21.88
CA THR A 251 -3.29 15.50 -20.58
C THR A 251 -3.21 16.53 -19.45
N PRO A 252 -3.96 16.37 -18.34
CA PRO A 252 -3.75 17.25 -17.19
C PRO A 252 -2.32 17.08 -16.66
N SER A 253 -1.88 18.02 -15.81
CA SER A 253 -0.51 18.05 -15.29
C SER A 253 -0.19 16.82 -14.45
N ARG A 254 -1.22 16.16 -13.87
CA ARG A 254 -1.11 15.01 -12.94
C ARG A 254 -0.21 15.31 -11.76
N GLN A 255 -0.07 16.59 -11.44
CA GLN A 255 0.68 17.02 -10.28
C GLN A 255 -0.20 16.96 -9.05
N SER A 256 -1.46 17.40 -9.17
CA SER A 256 -2.43 17.49 -8.10
C SER A 256 -3.81 17.04 -8.58
N MET A 257 -4.55 16.35 -7.69
CA MET A 257 -5.95 16.01 -7.93
C MET A 257 -6.86 17.25 -8.00
N PHE A 258 -6.49 18.37 -7.35
CA PHE A 258 -7.21 19.64 -7.48
C PHE A 258 -7.25 20.12 -8.94
N ASP A 259 -6.08 20.17 -9.58
CA ASP A 259 -5.96 20.60 -10.98
C ASP A 259 -6.60 19.61 -11.95
N ASP A 260 -6.46 18.31 -11.69
CA ASP A 260 -7.03 17.26 -12.53
C ASP A 260 -8.57 17.30 -12.51
N VAL A 261 -9.19 17.47 -11.34
CA VAL A 261 -10.66 17.56 -11.22
C VAL A 261 -11.20 18.79 -11.95
N ILE A 262 -10.55 19.95 -11.81
CA ILE A 262 -10.92 21.17 -12.54
C ILE A 262 -10.78 20.94 -14.04
N PHE A 263 -9.66 20.35 -14.47
CA PHE A 263 -9.40 20.07 -15.88
C PHE A 263 -10.49 19.22 -16.53
N TYR A 264 -10.97 18.18 -15.83
CA TYR A 264 -12.02 17.30 -16.33
C TYR A 264 -13.40 17.96 -16.32
N TRP A 265 -13.78 18.66 -15.25
CA TRP A 265 -15.09 19.34 -15.19
C TRP A 265 -15.25 20.45 -16.23
N LEU A 266 -14.19 21.22 -16.51
CA LEU A 266 -14.20 22.24 -17.58
C LEU A 266 -14.35 21.65 -18.99
N ARG A 267 -14.24 20.32 -19.14
CA ARG A 267 -14.32 19.59 -20.42
C ARG A 267 -15.35 18.46 -20.38
N ALA A 268 -16.23 18.48 -19.38
CA ALA A 268 -17.23 17.45 -19.18
C ALA A 268 -18.28 17.47 -20.30
N ASP A 269 -18.79 16.30 -20.61
CA ASP A 269 -19.85 16.14 -21.60
C ASP A 269 -21.18 16.64 -21.02
N ARG A 270 -22.11 17.00 -21.90
CA ARG A 270 -23.42 17.54 -21.48
C ARG A 270 -24.18 16.59 -20.54
N ARG A 271 -24.10 15.28 -20.81
CA ARG A 271 -24.73 14.24 -19.98
C ARG A 271 -24.15 14.19 -18.56
N GLU A 272 -22.84 14.40 -18.42
CA GLU A 272 -22.16 14.40 -17.12
C GLU A 272 -22.55 15.63 -16.30
N ILE A 273 -22.65 16.79 -16.97
CA ILE A 273 -23.12 18.04 -16.35
C ILE A 273 -24.59 17.93 -15.94
N ASP A 274 -25.45 17.36 -16.79
CA ASP A 274 -26.87 17.21 -16.47
C ASP A 274 -27.08 16.28 -15.26
N ALA A 275 -26.27 15.22 -15.12
CA ALA A 275 -26.32 14.31 -13.96
C ALA A 275 -26.01 15.01 -12.62
N VAL A 276 -25.20 16.08 -12.61
CA VAL A 276 -24.90 16.86 -11.40
C VAL A 276 -26.15 17.52 -10.80
N PHE A 277 -27.16 17.81 -11.62
CA PHE A 277 -28.44 18.35 -11.16
C PHE A 277 -29.37 17.28 -10.57
N ASP A 278 -29.18 16.01 -10.91
CA ASP A 278 -29.94 14.90 -10.30
C ASP A 278 -29.47 14.60 -8.88
N SER A 279 -28.17 14.74 -8.64
CA SER A 279 -27.55 14.56 -7.32
C SER A 279 -26.20 15.25 -7.25
N CYS A 280 -26.01 15.99 -6.16
CA CYS A 280 -24.76 16.62 -5.77
C CYS A 280 -23.54 15.67 -5.82
N VAL A 281 -23.73 14.39 -5.50
CA VAL A 281 -22.64 13.39 -5.49
C VAL A 281 -22.16 13.04 -6.89
N ASN A 282 -22.92 13.34 -7.93
CA ASN A 282 -22.43 13.16 -9.30
C ASN A 282 -21.25 14.10 -9.61
N THR A 283 -21.02 15.15 -8.82
CA THR A 283 -19.80 15.99 -8.90
C THR A 283 -18.51 15.23 -8.58
N THR A 284 -18.58 14.07 -7.93
CA THR A 284 -17.41 13.26 -7.57
C THR A 284 -17.06 12.22 -8.63
N LEU A 285 -17.73 12.23 -9.80
CA LEU A 285 -17.48 11.28 -10.89
C LEU A 285 -15.99 11.16 -11.24
N PHE A 286 -15.33 12.28 -11.54
CA PHE A 286 -13.91 12.27 -11.90
C PHE A 286 -13.00 11.94 -10.71
N VAL A 287 -13.42 12.27 -9.48
CA VAL A 287 -12.68 11.89 -8.27
C VAL A 287 -12.65 10.37 -8.11
N HIS A 288 -13.79 9.71 -8.28
CA HIS A 288 -13.89 8.25 -8.21
C HIS A 288 -13.01 7.58 -9.27
N GLN A 289 -13.04 8.09 -10.50
CA GLN A 289 -12.18 7.60 -11.58
C GLN A 289 -10.70 7.81 -11.26
N ILE A 290 -10.32 8.98 -10.73
CA ILE A 290 -8.92 9.24 -10.37
C ILE A 290 -8.44 8.29 -9.28
N VAL A 291 -9.26 8.10 -8.24
CA VAL A 291 -9.00 7.14 -7.16
C VAL A 291 -8.83 5.72 -7.71
N ALA A 292 -9.74 5.27 -8.58
CA ALA A 292 -9.66 3.94 -9.18
C ALA A 292 -8.38 3.75 -10.00
N CYS A 293 -7.99 4.75 -10.79
CA CYS A 293 -6.75 4.73 -11.57
C CYS A 293 -5.51 4.56 -10.69
N HIS A 294 -5.40 5.32 -9.59
CA HIS A 294 -4.28 5.16 -8.64
C HIS A 294 -4.23 3.76 -8.01
N TRP A 295 -5.38 3.16 -7.73
CA TRP A 295 -5.44 1.77 -7.27
C TRP A 295 -4.97 0.77 -8.33
N TYR A 296 -5.31 0.98 -9.61
CA TYR A 296 -4.78 0.15 -10.70
C TYR A 296 -3.27 0.31 -10.88
N GLU A 297 -2.73 1.53 -10.77
CA GLU A 297 -1.28 1.77 -10.79
C GLU A 297 -0.56 0.99 -9.69
N LEU A 298 -1.16 0.93 -8.49
CA LEU A 298 -0.64 0.11 -7.39
C LEU A 298 -0.69 -1.39 -7.71
N LEU A 299 -1.78 -1.89 -8.29
CA LEU A 299 -1.93 -3.29 -8.70
C LEU A 299 -0.90 -3.71 -9.76
N ASP A 300 -0.57 -2.80 -10.68
CA ASP A 300 0.46 -3.00 -11.71
C ASP A 300 1.87 -3.02 -11.12
N LEU A 301 2.16 -2.10 -10.19
CA LEU A 301 3.42 -2.12 -9.44
C LEU A 301 3.60 -3.44 -8.70
N GLN A 302 2.56 -3.91 -8.01
CA GLN A 302 2.55 -5.22 -7.36
C GLN A 302 2.75 -6.35 -8.37
N PHE A 303 2.07 -6.30 -9.53
CA PHE A 303 2.19 -7.32 -10.56
C PHE A 303 3.63 -7.48 -11.03
N LYS A 304 4.28 -6.35 -11.29
CA LYS A 304 5.68 -6.27 -11.71
C LYS A 304 6.59 -6.90 -10.67
N THR A 305 6.43 -6.55 -9.39
CA THR A 305 7.25 -7.10 -8.30
C THR A 305 7.05 -8.61 -8.15
N LEU A 306 5.79 -9.09 -8.12
CA LEU A 306 5.50 -10.53 -8.00
C LEU A 306 6.03 -11.34 -9.19
N SER A 307 5.91 -10.79 -10.40
CA SER A 307 6.45 -11.44 -11.60
C SER A 307 7.98 -11.48 -11.58
N THR A 308 8.63 -10.45 -11.02
CA THR A 308 10.09 -10.43 -10.82
C THR A 308 10.54 -11.50 -9.82
N VAL A 309 9.80 -11.66 -8.71
CA VAL A 309 10.07 -12.73 -7.73
C VAL A 309 9.92 -14.11 -8.37
N ASP A 310 8.84 -14.35 -9.11
CA ASP A 310 8.58 -15.64 -9.78
C ASP A 310 9.67 -15.98 -10.81
N LEU A 311 9.98 -15.04 -11.71
CA LEU A 311 11.00 -15.22 -12.75
C LEU A 311 12.37 -15.53 -12.15
N THR A 312 12.80 -14.76 -11.16
CA THR A 312 14.12 -14.97 -10.56
C THR A 312 14.17 -16.28 -9.76
N SER A 313 13.09 -16.67 -9.08
CA SER A 313 13.03 -17.94 -8.35
C SER A 313 13.15 -19.16 -9.27
N LYS A 314 12.62 -19.10 -10.50
CA LYS A 314 12.73 -20.17 -11.51
C LYS A 314 14.16 -20.32 -12.06
N THR A 315 14.88 -19.22 -12.26
CA THR A 315 16.21 -19.24 -12.90
C THR A 315 17.26 -20.03 -12.10
N LYS A 316 17.26 -19.94 -10.76
CA LYS A 316 18.24 -20.67 -9.92
C LYS A 316 17.96 -22.17 -9.78
N ARG A 317 16.73 -22.66 -10.05
CA ARG A 317 16.42 -24.10 -10.05
C ARG A 317 17.23 -24.91 -11.08
N ARG A 318 17.86 -24.25 -12.06
CA ARG A 318 18.68 -24.89 -13.11
C ARG A 318 20.14 -25.18 -12.71
N GLY A 319 20.50 -25.09 -11.42
CA GLY A 319 21.81 -25.54 -10.96
C GLY A 319 22.04 -27.02 -11.31
N SER A 320 23.14 -27.33 -12.00
CA SER A 320 23.41 -28.67 -12.52
C SER A 320 23.39 -29.72 -11.39
N PRO A 321 22.57 -30.79 -11.53
CA PRO A 321 22.56 -31.87 -10.56
C PRO A 321 23.95 -32.52 -10.51
N GLY A 322 24.53 -32.59 -9.30
CA GLY A 322 25.76 -33.35 -9.04
C GLY A 322 27.03 -32.54 -8.75
N LYS A 323 27.01 -31.20 -8.81
CA LYS A 323 28.16 -30.39 -8.37
C LYS A 323 28.15 -30.25 -6.85
N ALA A 324 29.26 -30.57 -6.20
CA ALA A 324 29.44 -30.30 -4.77
C ALA A 324 29.41 -28.78 -4.55
N VAL A 325 28.36 -28.30 -3.90
CA VAL A 325 28.18 -26.87 -3.57
C VAL A 325 29.01 -26.58 -2.32
N SER A 326 29.90 -25.60 -2.40
CA SER A 326 30.68 -25.15 -1.25
C SER A 326 29.78 -24.53 -0.18
N THR A 327 30.24 -24.53 1.08
CA THR A 327 29.48 -23.90 2.18
C THR A 327 29.23 -22.40 1.94
N ALA A 328 30.11 -21.73 1.18
CA ALA A 328 29.94 -20.33 0.80
C ALA A 328 28.81 -20.14 -0.22
N GLU A 329 28.83 -20.91 -1.32
CA GLU A 329 27.76 -20.88 -2.34
C GLU A 329 26.39 -21.22 -1.74
N TRP A 330 26.34 -22.17 -0.79
CA TRP A 330 25.13 -22.51 -0.05
C TRP A 330 24.60 -21.34 0.80
N ARG A 331 25.48 -20.64 1.53
CA ARG A 331 25.08 -19.46 2.31
C ARG A 331 24.52 -18.36 1.41
N GLU A 332 25.12 -18.17 0.23
CA GLU A 332 24.60 -17.22 -0.76
C GLU A 332 23.24 -17.64 -1.33
N GLU A 333 23.02 -18.94 -1.53
CA GLU A 333 21.73 -19.48 -1.95
C GLU A 333 20.64 -19.29 -0.88
N LEU A 334 20.95 -19.56 0.39
CA LEU A 334 20.04 -19.30 1.50
C LEU A 334 19.73 -17.82 1.64
N LYS A 335 20.74 -16.95 1.55
CA LYS A 335 20.55 -15.49 1.57
C LYS A 335 19.62 -15.04 0.45
N TYR A 336 19.82 -15.58 -0.76
CA TYR A 336 19.01 -15.31 -1.94
C TYR A 336 17.52 -15.66 -1.75
N TYR A 337 17.20 -16.81 -1.14
CA TYR A 337 15.82 -17.18 -0.85
C TYR A 337 15.24 -16.41 0.34
N ASN A 338 16.05 -16.14 1.36
CA ASN A 338 15.62 -15.37 2.54
C ASN A 338 15.23 -13.92 2.19
N GLU A 339 15.98 -13.27 1.29
CA GLU A 339 15.63 -11.94 0.75
C GLU A 339 14.25 -11.95 0.07
N ARG A 340 13.95 -13.00 -0.71
CA ARG A 340 12.65 -13.17 -1.38
C ARG A 340 11.52 -13.44 -0.41
N LEU A 341 11.72 -14.31 0.58
CA LEU A 341 10.74 -14.54 1.63
C LEU A 341 10.46 -13.26 2.43
N THR A 342 11.49 -12.49 2.73
CA THR A 342 11.35 -11.20 3.44
C THR A 342 10.50 -10.24 2.61
N LEU A 343 10.79 -10.10 1.32
CA LEU A 343 9.99 -9.26 0.42
C LEU A 343 8.55 -9.76 0.30
N LEU A 344 8.33 -11.06 0.10
CA LEU A 344 6.99 -11.64 0.01
C LEU A 344 6.19 -11.42 1.31
N GLY A 345 6.81 -11.58 2.48
CA GLY A 345 6.17 -11.31 3.77
C GLY A 345 5.80 -9.84 3.96
N ILE A 346 6.62 -8.91 3.44
CA ILE A 346 6.30 -7.48 3.42
C ILE A 346 5.13 -7.19 2.47
N LEU A 347 5.09 -7.83 1.31
CA LEU A 347 3.99 -7.72 0.35
C LEU A 347 2.68 -8.31 0.89
N GLN A 348 2.71 -9.46 1.58
CA GLN A 348 1.53 -10.02 2.25
C GLN A 348 0.95 -9.02 3.26
N ARG A 349 1.81 -8.45 4.11
CA ARG A 349 1.38 -7.46 5.10
C ARG A 349 0.75 -6.22 4.44
N ARG A 350 1.38 -5.72 3.37
CA ARG A 350 0.87 -4.58 2.61
C ARG A 350 -0.46 -4.90 1.92
N LEU A 351 -0.60 -6.08 1.33
CA LEU A 351 -1.85 -6.53 0.72
C LEU A 351 -3.00 -6.59 1.73
N MET A 352 -2.75 -7.05 2.96
CA MET A 352 -3.75 -6.99 4.03
C MET A 352 -4.21 -5.54 4.30
N TRP A 353 -3.28 -4.57 4.33
CA TRP A 353 -3.64 -3.16 4.50
C TRP A 353 -4.45 -2.64 3.31
N TYR A 354 -4.00 -2.90 2.08
CA TYR A 354 -4.66 -2.46 0.87
C TYR A 354 -6.08 -3.01 0.75
N LYS A 355 -6.28 -4.29 1.06
CA LYS A 355 -7.58 -4.94 1.08
C LYS A 355 -8.50 -4.31 2.12
N GLN A 356 -8.01 -4.06 3.33
CA GLN A 356 -8.79 -3.40 4.37
C GLN A 356 -9.20 -1.98 3.98
N GLU A 357 -8.31 -1.21 3.36
CA GLU A 357 -8.60 0.15 2.87
C GLU A 357 -9.62 0.13 1.72
N MET A 358 -9.54 -0.86 0.82
CA MET A 358 -10.49 -1.04 -0.27
C MET A 358 -11.88 -1.41 0.25
N ILE A 359 -11.97 -2.33 1.22
CA ILE A 359 -13.22 -2.68 1.91
C ILE A 359 -13.82 -1.43 2.57
N LEU A 360 -12.99 -0.61 3.22
CA LEU A 360 -13.45 0.62 3.83
C LEU A 360 -13.98 1.63 2.79
N ASN A 361 -13.30 1.78 1.64
CA ASN A 361 -13.78 2.63 0.56
C ASN A 361 -15.15 2.15 0.04
N LEU A 362 -15.33 0.85 -0.16
CA LEU A 362 -16.61 0.27 -0.58
C LEU A 362 -17.72 0.54 0.43
N GLU A 363 -17.47 0.29 1.72
CA GLU A 363 -18.45 0.54 2.78
C GLU A 363 -18.82 2.03 2.87
N ARG A 364 -17.85 2.95 2.72
CA ARG A 364 -18.08 4.40 2.74
C ARG A 364 -18.90 4.90 1.56
N LEU A 365 -18.87 4.18 0.44
CA LEU A 365 -19.72 4.44 -0.72
C LEU A 365 -21.06 3.69 -0.65
N GLY A 366 -21.31 2.94 0.43
CA GLY A 366 -22.55 2.19 0.66
C GLY A 366 -22.59 0.79 0.03
N PHE A 367 -21.46 0.28 -0.49
CA PHE A 367 -21.41 -1.01 -1.18
C PHE A 367 -20.91 -2.15 -0.29
N ALA A 368 -21.52 -3.32 -0.44
CA ALA A 368 -21.02 -4.55 0.17
C ALA A 368 -19.75 -5.07 -0.54
N PRO A 369 -18.72 -5.55 0.19
CA PRO A 369 -17.47 -6.03 -0.42
C PRO A 369 -17.64 -7.19 -1.41
N HIS A 370 -18.58 -8.09 -1.16
CA HIS A 370 -18.78 -9.31 -1.96
C HIS A 370 -20.02 -9.23 -2.86
N GLY A 371 -20.50 -8.03 -3.18
CA GLY A 371 -21.55 -7.83 -4.20
C GLY A 371 -22.93 -8.40 -3.84
N ALA A 372 -23.25 -8.56 -2.55
CA ALA A 372 -24.63 -8.81 -2.15
C ALA A 372 -25.48 -7.63 -2.63
N GLY A 373 -26.38 -7.88 -3.57
CA GLY A 373 -27.09 -6.85 -4.32
C GLY A 373 -27.76 -5.82 -3.41
N ASP A 374 -27.64 -4.55 -3.80
CA ASP A 374 -28.44 -3.44 -3.28
C ASP A 374 -29.92 -3.77 -3.47
N ASN A 375 -30.50 -4.47 -2.49
CA ASN A 375 -31.94 -4.69 -2.37
C ASN A 375 -32.62 -3.54 -1.61
N THR A 376 -31.94 -2.41 -1.47
CA THR A 376 -32.58 -1.16 -1.07
C THR A 376 -33.15 -0.57 -2.36
N GLY A 377 -34.47 -0.41 -2.46
CA GLY A 377 -35.13 0.18 -3.65
C GLY A 377 -34.79 1.66 -3.91
N ILE A 378 -33.63 2.13 -3.43
CA ILE A 378 -33.10 3.48 -3.58
C ILE A 378 -32.29 3.51 -4.87
N VAL A 379 -32.59 4.47 -5.74
CA VAL A 379 -31.82 4.67 -6.97
C VAL A 379 -30.45 5.23 -6.61
N THR A 380 -29.42 4.41 -6.69
CA THR A 380 -28.03 4.82 -6.44
C THR A 380 -27.57 5.83 -7.50
N PRO A 381 -27.03 7.01 -7.12
CA PRO A 381 -26.45 7.98 -8.03
C PRO A 381 -25.45 7.37 -9.02
N SER A 382 -25.40 7.92 -10.23
CA SER A 382 -24.60 7.37 -11.32
C SER A 382 -23.11 7.30 -11.00
N SER A 383 -22.55 8.32 -10.34
CA SER A 383 -21.14 8.37 -9.95
C SER A 383 -20.78 7.30 -8.91
N LEU A 384 -21.67 7.06 -7.94
CA LEU A 384 -21.50 6.02 -6.92
C LEU A 384 -21.56 4.63 -7.55
N ARG A 385 -22.52 4.38 -8.45
CA ARG A 385 -22.65 3.09 -9.14
C ARG A 385 -21.41 2.74 -9.96
N ILE A 386 -20.84 3.72 -10.68
CA ILE A 386 -19.60 3.53 -11.44
C ILE A 386 -18.44 3.23 -10.48
N ALA A 387 -18.29 4.03 -9.42
CA ALA A 387 -17.24 3.82 -8.42
C ALA A 387 -17.32 2.47 -7.74
N GLY A 388 -18.52 2.04 -7.33
CA GLY A 388 -18.76 0.74 -6.71
C GLY A 388 -18.31 -0.41 -7.60
N ARG A 389 -18.63 -0.35 -8.90
CA ARG A 389 -18.19 -1.35 -9.88
C ARG A 389 -16.67 -1.41 -9.99
N ASP A 390 -16.01 -0.27 -10.11
CA ASP A 390 -14.55 -0.22 -10.29
C ASP A 390 -13.82 -0.68 -9.02
N LEU A 391 -14.26 -0.24 -7.84
CA LEU A 391 -13.65 -0.64 -6.57
C LEU A 391 -13.90 -2.12 -6.23
N GLN A 392 -15.06 -2.69 -6.59
CA GLN A 392 -15.30 -4.14 -6.48
C GLN A 392 -14.37 -4.94 -7.40
N ALA A 393 -14.14 -4.47 -8.62
CA ALA A 393 -13.18 -5.10 -9.54
C ALA A 393 -11.74 -5.03 -8.99
N ILE A 394 -11.36 -3.90 -8.39
CA ILE A 394 -10.06 -3.74 -7.73
C ILE A 394 -9.94 -4.70 -6.53
N LEU A 395 -10.99 -4.83 -5.69
CA LEU A 395 -11.00 -5.76 -4.57
C LEU A 395 -10.79 -7.21 -5.03
N TYR A 396 -11.49 -7.62 -6.09
CA TYR A 396 -11.32 -8.94 -6.69
C TYR A 396 -9.87 -9.17 -7.17
N GLU A 397 -9.24 -8.18 -7.80
CA GLU A 397 -7.83 -8.28 -8.19
C GLU A 397 -6.89 -8.36 -6.98
N LEU A 398 -7.15 -7.62 -5.90
CA LEU A 398 -6.39 -7.73 -4.65
C LEU A 398 -6.46 -9.15 -4.07
N ASP A 399 -7.63 -9.78 -4.04
CA ASP A 399 -7.81 -11.17 -3.58
C ASP A 399 -7.03 -12.17 -4.43
N ARG A 400 -7.02 -11.97 -5.75
CA ARG A 400 -6.20 -12.78 -6.66
C ARG A 400 -4.71 -12.60 -6.39
N ARG A 401 -4.26 -11.39 -6.06
CA ARG A 401 -2.85 -11.13 -5.73
C ARG A 401 -2.46 -11.74 -4.39
N GLU A 402 -3.32 -11.67 -3.37
CA GLU A 402 -3.13 -12.35 -2.09
C GLU A 402 -2.88 -13.85 -2.31
N SER A 403 -3.78 -14.51 -3.04
CA SER A 403 -3.65 -15.93 -3.39
C SER A 403 -2.35 -16.24 -4.14
N ARG A 404 -1.93 -15.36 -5.05
CA ARG A 404 -0.66 -15.52 -5.79
C ARG A 404 0.56 -15.38 -4.88
N VAL A 405 0.52 -14.46 -3.92
CA VAL A 405 1.62 -14.28 -2.96
C VAL A 405 1.76 -15.51 -2.09
N ASP A 406 0.66 -16.06 -1.58
CA ASP A 406 0.69 -17.26 -0.74
C ASP A 406 1.28 -18.46 -1.49
N ASN A 407 0.89 -18.64 -2.76
CA ASN A 407 1.49 -19.65 -3.64
C ASN A 407 3.00 -19.43 -3.82
N LEU A 408 3.45 -18.19 -4.01
CA LEU A 408 4.88 -17.89 -4.15
C LEU A 408 5.65 -18.13 -2.85
N VAL A 409 5.07 -17.80 -1.70
CA VAL A 409 5.67 -18.11 -0.39
C VAL A 409 5.84 -19.62 -0.23
N GLY A 410 4.82 -20.41 -0.57
CA GLY A 410 4.91 -21.87 -0.60
C GLY A 410 6.05 -22.36 -1.52
N LEU A 411 6.08 -21.88 -2.77
CA LEU A 411 7.11 -22.28 -3.75
C LEU A 411 8.54 -21.94 -3.32
N VAL A 412 8.77 -20.79 -2.69
CA VAL A 412 10.09 -20.40 -2.18
C VAL A 412 10.46 -21.25 -0.96
N THR A 413 9.52 -21.51 -0.05
CA THR A 413 9.71 -22.37 1.12
C THR A 413 10.07 -23.80 0.72
N ASP A 414 9.36 -24.37 -0.26
CA ASP A 414 9.66 -25.68 -0.82
C ASP A 414 11.06 -25.73 -1.46
N SER A 415 11.48 -24.63 -2.08
CA SER A 415 12.82 -24.52 -2.66
C SER A 415 13.91 -24.54 -1.59
N ILE A 416 13.70 -23.87 -0.45
CA ILE A 416 14.61 -23.92 0.70
C ILE A 416 14.67 -25.34 1.28
N ASN A 417 13.52 -25.98 1.47
CA ASN A 417 13.43 -27.34 2.03
C ASN A 417 14.10 -28.38 1.12
N LEU A 418 13.90 -28.28 -0.20
CA LEU A 418 14.57 -29.14 -1.16
C LEU A 418 16.09 -28.95 -1.09
N SER A 419 16.53 -27.70 -1.06
CA SER A 419 17.95 -27.38 -1.07
C SER A 419 18.64 -27.88 0.21
N SER A 420 17.98 -27.78 1.38
CA SER A 420 18.49 -28.29 2.65
C SER A 420 18.53 -29.82 2.70
N ALA A 421 17.53 -30.50 2.11
CA ALA A 421 17.51 -31.95 1.96
C ALA A 421 18.67 -32.44 1.08
N LEU A 422 18.93 -31.79 -0.06
CA LEU A 422 20.07 -32.11 -0.92
C LEU A 422 21.40 -31.95 -0.19
N ARG A 423 21.54 -30.91 0.64
CA ARG A 423 22.74 -30.71 1.46
C ARG A 423 22.92 -31.83 2.49
N SER A 424 21.85 -32.21 3.19
CA SER A 424 21.88 -33.31 4.17
C SER A 424 22.30 -34.63 3.51
N LEU A 425 21.80 -34.92 2.30
CA LEU A 425 22.23 -36.10 1.54
C LEU A 425 23.72 -36.05 1.16
N HIS A 426 24.23 -34.88 0.81
CA HIS A 426 25.64 -34.69 0.50
C HIS A 426 26.53 -34.89 1.73
N ASP A 427 26.17 -34.28 2.86
CA ASP A 427 26.89 -34.43 4.13
C ASP A 427 26.85 -35.89 4.63
N ALA A 428 25.73 -36.58 4.46
CA ALA A 428 25.61 -38.00 4.77
C ALA A 428 26.56 -38.87 3.90
N ARG A 429 26.67 -38.56 2.60
CA ARG A 429 27.61 -39.26 1.69
C ARG A 429 29.06 -39.02 2.08
N PHE A 430 29.44 -37.79 2.43
CA PHE A 430 30.78 -37.50 2.93
C PHE A 430 31.06 -38.19 4.26
N GLY A 431 30.09 -38.21 5.18
CA GLY A 431 30.19 -38.94 6.45
C GLY A 431 30.42 -40.44 6.24
N LEU A 432 29.73 -41.03 5.26
CA LEU A 432 29.92 -42.41 4.85
C LEU A 432 31.33 -42.64 4.27
N GLN A 433 31.80 -41.76 3.38
CA GLN A 433 33.16 -41.86 2.84
C GLN A 433 34.23 -41.77 3.93
N LEU A 434 34.07 -40.85 4.89
CA LEU A 434 35.01 -40.71 6.01
C LEU A 434 34.98 -41.94 6.93
N SER A 435 33.80 -42.53 7.15
CA SER A 435 33.65 -43.77 7.93
C SER A 435 34.32 -44.94 7.23
N ILE A 436 34.22 -45.05 5.90
CA ILE A 436 34.95 -46.07 5.12
C ILE A 436 36.46 -45.87 5.28
N VAL A 437 36.96 -44.63 5.15
CA VAL A 437 38.38 -44.32 5.35
C VAL A 437 38.81 -44.73 6.76
N GLY A 438 38.08 -44.34 7.81
CA GLY A 438 38.37 -44.74 9.19
C GLY A 438 38.38 -46.26 9.38
N ALA A 439 37.43 -46.98 8.77
CA ALA A 439 37.36 -48.43 8.82
C ALA A 439 38.56 -49.12 8.16
N VAL A 440 39.16 -48.52 7.12
CA VAL A 440 40.36 -49.04 6.45
C VAL A 440 41.64 -48.71 7.24
N PHE A 441 41.78 -47.48 7.72
CA PHE A 441 43.00 -47.04 8.40
C PHE A 441 43.14 -47.61 9.81
N PHE A 442 42.04 -47.81 10.54
CA PHE A 442 42.08 -48.29 11.92
C PHE A 442 42.82 -49.64 12.05
N PRO A 443 42.48 -50.71 11.29
CA PRO A 443 43.21 -51.98 11.34
C PRO A 443 44.69 -51.84 10.94
N ILE A 444 45.00 -51.01 9.94
CA ILE A 444 46.38 -50.81 9.46
C ILE A 444 47.23 -50.11 10.52
N THR A 445 46.69 -49.07 11.17
CA THR A 445 47.38 -48.38 12.26
C THR A 445 47.61 -49.29 13.47
N LEU A 446 46.67 -50.18 13.79
CA LEU A 446 46.85 -51.17 14.84
C LEU A 446 48.01 -52.13 14.52
N VAL A 447 48.07 -52.63 13.29
CA VAL A 447 49.18 -53.48 12.83
C VAL A 447 50.51 -52.73 12.92
N ALA A 448 50.58 -51.49 12.44
CA ALA A 448 51.79 -50.66 12.52
C ALA A 448 52.22 -50.41 13.98
N ALA A 449 51.28 -50.17 14.89
CA ALA A 449 51.56 -49.99 16.31
C ALA A 449 52.15 -51.25 16.95
N ILE A 450 51.62 -52.44 16.61
CA ILE A 450 52.14 -53.74 17.09
C ILE A 450 53.58 -53.95 16.62
N PHE A 451 53.89 -53.68 15.35
CA PHE A 451 55.24 -53.85 14.81
C PHE A 451 56.23 -52.77 15.26
N SER A 452 55.76 -51.64 15.77
CA SER A 452 56.60 -50.58 16.34
C SER A 452 57.01 -50.82 17.80
N MET A 453 56.55 -51.91 18.44
CA MET A 453 56.93 -52.24 19.81
C MET A 453 58.38 -52.77 19.87
N GLY A 454 59.24 -52.08 20.62
CA GLY A 454 60.62 -52.50 20.91
C GLY A 454 60.75 -53.30 22.22
N GLY A 455 61.86 -54.01 22.40
CA GLY A 455 62.17 -54.78 23.62
C GLY A 455 61.74 -56.26 23.56
N ASP A 456 61.25 -56.80 24.67
CA ASP A 456 60.86 -58.23 24.85
C ASP A 456 59.64 -58.69 24.02
N TYR A 457 59.03 -57.76 23.27
CA TYR A 457 57.89 -57.99 22.37
C TYR A 457 58.26 -57.82 20.88
N SER A 458 59.54 -57.62 20.57
CA SER A 458 60.05 -57.48 19.20
C SER A 458 60.05 -58.82 18.43
N PRO A 459 60.11 -58.81 17.09
CA PRO A 459 60.16 -60.04 16.29
C PRO A 459 61.33 -60.95 16.71
N GLY A 460 61.02 -62.16 17.18
CA GLY A 460 62.02 -63.14 17.65
C GLY A 460 62.27 -63.18 19.17
N SER A 461 61.63 -62.30 19.94
CA SER A 461 61.70 -62.28 21.41
C SER A 461 60.66 -63.21 22.07
N LYS A 462 60.87 -63.58 23.35
CA LYS A 462 60.04 -64.55 24.08
C LYS A 462 58.55 -64.16 24.17
N HIS A 463 58.21 -62.87 24.16
CA HIS A 463 56.85 -62.38 24.33
C HIS A 463 56.20 -61.83 23.05
N PHE A 464 56.81 -62.06 21.87
CA PHE A 464 56.29 -61.61 20.57
C PHE A 464 54.86 -62.07 20.25
N TRP A 465 54.40 -63.19 20.82
CA TRP A 465 53.06 -63.73 20.54
C TRP A 465 51.93 -63.00 21.29
N ILE A 466 52.24 -62.30 22.39
CA ILE A 466 51.26 -61.67 23.28
C ILE A 466 50.45 -60.57 22.56
N PRO A 467 51.06 -59.66 21.77
CA PRO A 467 50.32 -58.67 20.99
C PRO A 467 49.32 -59.28 20.00
N TRP A 468 49.65 -60.39 19.35
CA TRP A 468 48.76 -61.06 18.39
C TRP A 468 47.54 -61.68 19.07
N VAL A 469 47.73 -62.30 20.24
CA VAL A 469 46.63 -62.91 21.00
C VAL A 469 45.68 -61.87 21.59
N ILE A 470 46.13 -60.64 21.83
CA ILE A 470 45.26 -59.55 22.29
C ILE A 470 44.62 -58.82 21.10
N ALA A 471 45.40 -58.54 20.04
CA ALA A 471 44.95 -57.74 18.92
C ALA A 471 43.93 -58.46 18.02
N VAL A 472 44.14 -59.73 17.70
CA VAL A 472 43.25 -60.47 16.80
C VAL A 472 41.83 -60.54 17.37
N PRO A 473 41.58 -60.98 18.62
CA PRO A 473 40.23 -61.00 19.19
C PRO A 473 39.60 -59.60 19.27
N LEU A 474 40.38 -58.58 19.64
CA LEU A 474 39.89 -57.19 19.73
C LEU A 474 39.43 -56.68 18.36
N VAL A 475 40.19 -56.95 17.29
CA VAL A 475 39.83 -56.61 15.91
C VAL A 475 38.59 -57.38 15.47
N THR A 476 38.50 -58.68 15.76
CA THR A 476 37.32 -59.48 15.41
C THR A 476 36.05 -58.94 16.08
N VAL A 477 36.14 -58.54 17.36
CA VAL A 477 35.02 -57.90 18.08
C VAL A 477 34.66 -56.55 17.46
N LEU A 478 35.64 -55.73 17.08
CA LEU A 478 35.38 -54.45 16.41
C LEU A 478 34.73 -54.63 15.03
N ILE A 479 35.17 -55.62 14.25
CA ILE A 479 34.57 -55.93 12.95
C ILE A 479 33.14 -56.47 13.12
N LEU A 480 32.91 -57.38 14.08
CA LEU A 480 31.58 -57.93 14.34
C LEU A 480 30.61 -56.86 14.83
N THR A 481 31.04 -55.95 15.71
CA THR A 481 30.21 -54.82 16.16
C THR A 481 29.93 -53.82 15.04
N ALA A 482 30.91 -53.51 14.19
CA ALA A 482 30.70 -52.68 13.00
C ALA A 482 29.74 -53.33 11.98
N TRP A 483 29.89 -54.64 11.74
CA TRP A 483 29.03 -55.41 10.84
C TRP A 483 27.59 -55.48 11.37
N GLN A 484 27.41 -55.74 12.67
CA GLN A 484 26.10 -55.76 13.32
C GLN A 484 25.44 -54.37 13.35
N ALA A 485 26.22 -53.30 13.51
CA ALA A 485 25.74 -51.92 13.41
C ALA A 485 25.36 -51.52 11.97
N HIS A 486 26.01 -52.08 10.96
CA HIS A 486 25.63 -51.89 9.55
C HIS A 486 24.35 -52.65 9.21
N HIS A 487 24.19 -53.90 9.71
CA HIS A 487 23.02 -54.73 9.41
C HIS A 487 21.74 -54.30 10.14
N SER A 488 21.86 -53.56 11.25
CA SER A 488 20.71 -53.00 11.97
C SER A 488 20.23 -51.65 11.43
N ARG A 489 20.93 -51.05 10.46
CA ARG A 489 20.57 -49.77 9.82
C ARG A 489 19.99 -49.92 8.40
N LEU A 490 19.99 -51.14 7.85
CA LEU A 490 19.21 -51.56 6.68
C LEU A 490 17.87 -52.09 7.18
#